data_AF-U2FL53-F1
#
_entry.id   AF-U2FL53-F1
#
_cell.length_a   1.000
_cell.length_b   1.000
_cell.length_c   1.000
_cell.angle_alpha   90.00
_cell.angle_beta   90.00
_cell.angle_gamma   90.00
#
_symmetry.space_group_name_H-M   'P 1'
#
loop_
_entity.id
_entity.type
_entity.pdbx_description
1 polymer ?
#
loop_
_entity_poly.entity_id
_entity_poly.type
_entity_poly.pdbx_seq_one_letter_code
_entity_poly.pdbx_strand_id
1 'polypeptide(L)'
;MLGKFAFFKLKIRSKKLIIAQIGMLVAIAISLWVYFIWGNPRMMIPIRTSDEYLTALTLSLRFDEWEWVTRTAVIISVMLASLIVANLWCRFVCPSGGVLEILRKFSIFCVYKTSACDDCDACLRKCEMRTRPDEINCTNYGDCLNVCHANAIKFGRKKS
;
A
#
# COMPACT_ATOMS: atom_id res chain seq x y z
N MET A 1 9.83 -4.92 3.80
CA MET A 1 10.55 -6.22 3.87
C MET A 1 9.90 -7.31 3.01
N LEU A 2 8.58 -7.54 3.06
CA LEU A 2 7.89 -8.49 2.15
C LEU A 2 7.97 -8.14 0.66
N GLY A 3 8.05 -6.84 0.30
CA GLY A 3 8.14 -6.40 -1.09
C GLY A 3 9.42 -6.81 -1.84
N LYS A 4 10.45 -7.34 -1.14
CA LYS A 4 11.64 -7.90 -1.78
C LYS A 4 11.40 -9.28 -2.40
N PHE A 5 10.44 -10.05 -1.89
CA PHE A 5 10.09 -11.39 -2.38
C PHE A 5 9.02 -11.38 -3.47
N ALA A 6 8.45 -10.22 -3.80
CA ALA A 6 7.39 -10.14 -4.78
C ALA A 6 7.91 -10.38 -6.21
N PHE A 7 7.30 -11.33 -6.92
CA PHE A 7 7.70 -11.75 -8.27
C PHE A 7 7.59 -10.62 -9.29
N PHE A 8 6.54 -9.80 -9.22
CA PHE A 8 6.31 -8.71 -10.15
C PHE A 8 6.37 -7.35 -9.44
N LYS A 9 7.49 -6.66 -9.63
CA LYS A 9 7.61 -5.24 -9.30
C LYS A 9 7.11 -4.41 -10.49
N LEU A 10 5.81 -4.18 -10.55
CA LEU A 10 5.15 -3.46 -11.65
C LEU A 10 5.69 -2.03 -11.84
N LYS A 11 6.23 -1.74 -13.03
CA LYS A 11 6.66 -0.40 -13.48
C LYS A 11 5.44 0.34 -14.05
N ILE A 12 4.53 0.80 -13.18
CA ILE A 12 3.28 1.45 -13.62
C ILE A 12 3.51 2.94 -13.85
N ARG A 13 3.19 3.42 -15.06
CA ARG A 13 3.24 4.83 -15.49
C ARG A 13 1.97 5.58 -15.04
N SER A 14 2.09 6.90 -14.84
CA SER A 14 1.15 7.77 -14.11
C SER A 14 -0.36 7.59 -14.38
N LYS A 15 -0.83 7.46 -15.63
CA LYS A 15 -2.27 7.37 -15.93
C LYS A 15 -2.94 6.06 -15.46
N LYS A 16 -2.21 4.94 -15.49
CA LYS A 16 -2.73 3.63 -15.03
C LYS A 16 -2.75 3.51 -13.49
N LEU A 17 -2.01 4.36 -12.80
CA LEU A 17 -1.93 4.44 -11.35
C LEU A 17 -3.16 5.08 -10.71
N ILE A 18 -3.74 6.10 -11.38
CA ILE A 18 -4.98 6.76 -10.94
C ILE A 18 -6.15 5.76 -10.99
N ILE A 19 -6.25 4.97 -12.06
CA ILE A 19 -7.24 3.90 -12.19
C ILE A 19 -7.07 2.86 -11.07
N ALA A 20 -5.82 2.57 -10.70
CA ALA A 20 -5.55 1.59 -9.68
C ALA A 20 -5.85 2.07 -8.25
N GLN A 21 -5.94 3.39 -8.02
CA GLN A 21 -6.42 3.97 -6.75
C GLN A 21 -7.95 3.86 -6.58
N ILE A 22 -8.70 3.50 -7.64
CA ILE A 22 -10.14 3.23 -7.56
C ILE A 22 -10.41 2.06 -6.59
N GLY A 23 -9.51 1.07 -6.51
CA GLY A 23 -9.64 -0.05 -5.58
C GLY A 23 -9.80 0.38 -4.12
N MET A 24 -9.16 1.49 -3.74
CA MET A 24 -9.24 2.05 -2.39
C MET A 24 -10.58 2.71 -2.12
N LEU A 25 -11.10 3.47 -3.10
CA LEU A 25 -12.44 4.08 -3.00
C LEU A 25 -13.52 3.00 -2.95
N VAL A 26 -13.37 1.95 -3.75
CA VAL A 26 -14.26 0.77 -3.72
C VAL A 26 -14.19 0.08 -2.36
N ALA A 27 -13.00 -0.13 -1.81
CA ALA A 27 -12.84 -0.72 -0.48
C ALA A 27 -13.50 0.14 0.63
N ILE A 28 -13.34 1.46 0.57
CA ILE A 28 -14.00 2.39 1.50
C ILE A 28 -15.53 2.33 1.32
N ALA A 29 -16.03 2.37 0.08
CA ALA A 29 -17.46 2.32 -0.20
C ALA A 29 -18.09 1.01 0.27
N ILE A 30 -17.44 -0.14 0.02
CA ILE A 30 -17.86 -1.44 0.55
C ILE A 30 -17.86 -1.43 2.08
N SER A 31 -16.80 -0.89 2.71
CA SER A 31 -16.72 -0.83 4.18
C SER A 31 -17.84 0.03 4.78
N LEU A 32 -18.12 1.19 4.18
CA LEU A 32 -19.22 2.07 4.62
C LEU A 32 -20.59 1.42 4.38
N TRP A 33 -20.76 0.73 3.25
CA TRP A 33 -21.98 0.01 2.94
C TRP A 33 -22.25 -1.11 3.95
N VAL A 34 -21.25 -1.94 4.26
CA VAL A 34 -21.34 -2.97 5.31
C VAL A 34 -21.65 -2.34 6.66
N TYR A 35 -21.02 -1.21 7.00
CA TYR A 35 -21.25 -0.52 8.27
C TYR A 35 -22.68 0.01 8.41
N PHE A 36 -23.20 0.73 7.40
CA PHE A 36 -24.49 1.41 7.47
C PHE A 36 -25.68 0.51 7.17
N ILE A 37 -25.56 -0.45 6.24
CA ILE A 37 -26.68 -1.32 5.85
C ILE A 37 -26.73 -2.56 6.75
N TRP A 38 -25.58 -3.13 7.10
CA TRP A 38 -25.50 -4.39 7.84
C TRP A 38 -25.37 -4.22 9.36
N GLY A 39 -25.52 -2.99 9.87
CA GLY A 39 -25.60 -2.73 11.31
C GLY A 39 -24.30 -3.00 12.09
N ASN A 40 -23.15 -2.88 11.41
CA ASN A 40 -21.81 -3.03 12.00
C ASN A 40 -21.63 -4.41 12.66
N PRO A 41 -21.31 -5.48 11.90
CA PRO A 41 -21.11 -6.82 12.45
C PRO A 41 -19.89 -6.78 13.39
N ARG A 42 -20.14 -6.50 14.67
CA ARG A 42 -19.11 -6.50 15.71
C ARG A 42 -18.65 -7.94 15.85
N MET A 43 -17.58 -8.24 15.12
CA MET A 43 -16.86 -9.49 15.17
C MET A 43 -16.36 -9.68 16.60
N MET A 44 -17.04 -10.56 17.34
CA MET A 44 -16.51 -11.16 18.55
C MET A 44 -15.27 -11.96 18.14
N ILE A 45 -14.10 -11.32 18.14
CA ILE A 45 -12.83 -12.04 18.11
C ILE A 45 -12.69 -12.56 19.54
N PRO A 46 -12.67 -13.88 19.78
CA PRO A 46 -12.24 -14.39 21.06
C PRO A 46 -10.74 -14.07 21.17
N ILE A 47 -10.39 -12.89 21.70
CA ILE A 47 -9.03 -12.63 22.19
C ILE A 47 -8.90 -13.46 23.46
N ARG A 48 -8.50 -14.73 23.27
CA ARG A 48 -8.11 -15.62 24.36
C ARG A 48 -6.59 -15.55 24.47
N THR A 49 -6.14 -15.16 25.66
CA THR A 49 -4.76 -15.04 26.10
C THR A 49 -4.01 -16.37 25.93
N SER A 50 -2.90 -16.29 25.19
CA SER A 50 -1.69 -17.14 25.12
C SER A 50 -1.74 -18.67 25.21
N ASP A 51 -2.62 -19.30 25.99
CA ASP A 51 -2.35 -20.65 26.49
C ASP A 51 -3.03 -21.75 25.65
N GLU A 52 -3.97 -21.39 24.78
CA GLU A 52 -4.72 -22.32 23.93
C GLU A 52 -4.99 -21.78 22.50
N TYR A 53 -3.94 -21.32 21.82
CA TYR A 53 -4.08 -20.80 20.44
C TYR A 53 -4.72 -21.80 19.47
N LEU A 54 -4.33 -23.07 19.53
CA LEU A 54 -4.86 -24.11 18.65
C LEU A 54 -6.34 -24.41 18.94
N THR A 55 -6.74 -24.42 20.21
CA THR A 55 -8.16 -24.58 20.58
C THR A 55 -8.98 -23.40 20.07
N ALA A 56 -8.50 -22.17 20.23
CA ALA A 56 -9.17 -20.97 19.72
C ALA A 56 -9.29 -20.99 18.18
N LEU A 57 -8.27 -21.46 17.47
CA LEU A 57 -8.30 -21.61 16.02
C LEU A 57 -9.33 -22.68 15.60
N THR A 58 -9.35 -23.83 16.26
CA THR A 58 -10.33 -24.90 15.94
C THR A 58 -11.77 -24.50 16.27
N LEU A 59 -12.00 -23.75 17.34
CA LEU A 59 -13.32 -23.17 17.64
C LEU A 59 -13.73 -22.19 16.54
N SER A 60 -12.83 -21.29 16.16
CA SER A 60 -13.11 -20.27 15.13
C SER A 60 -13.39 -20.89 13.76
N LEU A 61 -12.74 -22.02 13.43
CA LEU A 61 -13.02 -22.79 12.21
C LEU A 61 -14.31 -23.62 12.30
N ARG A 62 -14.78 -23.93 13.52
CA ARG A 62 -15.98 -24.75 13.77
C ARG A 62 -17.25 -23.90 13.83
N PHE A 63 -17.15 -22.64 14.28
CA PHE A 63 -18.24 -21.67 14.17
C PHE A 63 -18.34 -21.21 12.71
N ASP A 64 -19.24 -21.87 11.98
CA ASP A 64 -19.51 -21.67 10.54
C ASP A 64 -20.29 -20.37 10.29
N GLU A 65 -19.80 -19.26 10.83
CA GLU A 65 -20.36 -17.94 10.54
C GLU A 65 -19.73 -17.44 9.24
N TRP A 66 -20.57 -17.22 8.22
CA TRP A 66 -20.13 -16.87 6.87
C TRP A 66 -19.28 -15.57 6.86
N GLU A 67 -19.50 -14.66 7.81
CA GLU A 67 -18.73 -13.43 7.98
C GLU A 67 -17.26 -13.70 8.33
N TRP A 68 -17.00 -14.73 9.15
CA TRP A 68 -15.64 -15.06 9.57
C TRP A 68 -14.85 -15.70 8.43
N VAL A 69 -15.50 -16.59 7.68
CA VAL A 69 -14.91 -17.25 6.50
C VAL A 69 -14.58 -16.22 5.42
N THR A 70 -15.53 -15.33 5.10
CA THR A 70 -15.33 -14.29 4.08
C THR A 70 -14.20 -13.34 4.45
N ARG A 71 -14.12 -12.86 5.70
CA ARG A 71 -13.01 -12.01 6.15
C ARG A 71 -11.66 -12.73 6.04
N THR A 72 -11.59 -13.97 6.53
CA THR A 72 -10.33 -14.74 6.55
C THR A 72 -9.86 -15.03 5.13
N ALA A 73 -10.77 -15.40 4.23
CA ALA A 73 -10.49 -15.58 2.81
C ALA A 73 -9.99 -14.29 2.14
N VAL A 74 -10.62 -13.14 2.42
CA VAL A 74 -10.17 -11.83 1.89
C VAL A 74 -8.77 -11.49 2.39
N ILE A 75 -8.48 -11.66 3.69
CA ILE A 75 -7.14 -11.38 4.24
C ILE A 75 -6.09 -12.29 3.60
N ILE A 76 -6.34 -13.59 3.54
CA ILE A 76 -5.40 -14.56 2.95
C ILE A 76 -5.19 -14.25 1.46
N SER A 77 -6.24 -13.99 0.70
CA SER A 77 -6.13 -13.67 -0.73
C SER A 77 -5.33 -12.38 -0.98
N VAL A 78 -5.54 -11.34 -0.17
CA VAL A 78 -4.74 -10.10 -0.22
C VAL A 78 -3.28 -10.37 0.14
N MET A 79 -3.02 -11.18 1.17
CA MET A 79 -1.66 -11.55 1.56
C MET A 79 -0.96 -12.30 0.42
N LEU A 80 -1.62 -13.28 -0.20
CA LEU A 80 -1.08 -14.01 -1.34
C LEU A 80 -0.87 -13.08 -2.55
N ALA A 81 -1.83 -12.19 -2.84
CA ALA A 81 -1.69 -11.20 -3.90
C ALA A 81 -0.50 -10.24 -3.66
N SER A 82 -0.19 -9.92 -2.39
CA SER A 82 0.95 -9.10 -2.02
C SER A 82 2.31 -9.76 -2.27
N LEU A 83 2.35 -11.10 -2.38
CA LEU A 83 3.53 -11.86 -2.81
C LEU A 83 3.71 -11.83 -4.34
N ILE A 84 2.63 -11.60 -5.09
CA ILE A 84 2.71 -11.50 -6.56
C ILE A 84 3.10 -10.07 -6.94
N VAL A 85 2.42 -9.08 -6.36
CA VAL A 85 2.60 -7.65 -6.65
C VAL A 85 3.15 -6.94 -5.44
N ALA A 86 4.35 -6.37 -5.58
CA ALA A 86 5.02 -5.66 -4.52
C ALA A 86 4.15 -4.51 -3.96
N ASN A 87 3.91 -4.54 -2.66
CA ASN A 87 3.16 -3.50 -1.93
C ASN A 87 1.72 -3.27 -2.44
N LEU A 88 1.07 -4.31 -2.99
CA LEU A 88 -0.30 -4.25 -3.52
C LEU A 88 -1.31 -3.64 -2.54
N TRP A 89 -1.26 -4.09 -1.27
CA TRP A 89 -2.12 -3.58 -0.22
C TRP A 89 -1.99 -2.05 -0.08
N CYS A 90 -0.78 -1.57 0.17
CA CYS A 90 -0.51 -0.15 0.39
C CYS A 90 -0.80 0.71 -0.85
N ARG A 91 -0.59 0.15 -2.04
CA ARG A 91 -0.70 0.88 -3.31
C ARG A 91 -2.14 1.01 -3.82
N PHE A 92 -2.99 0.02 -3.56
CA PHE A 92 -4.31 -0.08 -4.22
C PHE A 92 -5.49 -0.32 -3.29
N VAL A 93 -5.28 -0.89 -2.10
CA VAL A 93 -6.39 -1.31 -1.22
C VAL A 93 -6.47 -0.46 0.04
N CYS A 94 -5.33 -0.06 0.59
CA CYS A 94 -5.25 0.52 1.93
C CYS A 94 -5.62 2.02 1.95
N PRO A 95 -6.70 2.42 2.65
CA PRO A 95 -7.15 3.82 2.69
C PRO A 95 -6.06 4.80 3.17
N SER A 96 -5.20 4.39 4.10
CA SER A 96 -4.11 5.24 4.60
C SER A 96 -3.07 5.55 3.52
N GLY A 97 -2.87 4.67 2.54
CA GLY A 97 -1.96 4.91 1.42
C GLY A 97 -2.43 6.06 0.52
N GLY A 98 -3.74 6.20 0.30
CA GLY A 98 -4.29 7.29 -0.48
C GLY A 98 -4.24 8.62 0.28
N VAL A 99 -4.50 8.58 1.58
CA VAL A 99 -4.33 9.75 2.45
C VAL A 99 -2.89 10.25 2.42
N LEU A 100 -1.90 9.35 2.51
CA LEU A 100 -0.48 9.69 2.40
C LEU A 100 -0.13 10.35 1.06
N GLU A 101 -0.72 9.88 -0.05
CA GLU A 101 -0.53 10.49 -1.37
C GLU A 101 -1.10 11.92 -1.45
N ILE A 102 -2.23 12.17 -0.78
CA ILE A 102 -2.81 13.52 -0.68
C ILE A 102 -1.93 14.40 0.20
N LEU A 103 -1.55 13.93 1.39
CA LEU A 103 -0.68 14.66 2.32
C LEU A 103 0.69 14.97 1.72
N ARG A 104 1.21 14.09 0.85
CA ARG A 104 2.46 14.33 0.10
C ARG A 104 2.41 15.63 -0.70
N LYS A 105 1.27 15.97 -1.32
CA LYS A 105 1.12 17.23 -2.08
C LYS A 105 1.20 18.46 -1.18
N PHE A 106 0.82 18.32 0.09
CA PHE A 106 0.90 19.39 1.09
C PHE A 106 2.23 19.41 1.85
N SER A 107 3.09 18.41 1.66
CA SER A 107 4.37 18.34 2.36
C SER A 107 5.32 19.42 1.87
N ILE A 108 5.78 20.27 2.81
CA ILE A 108 6.74 21.35 2.55
C ILE A 108 8.12 20.78 2.22
N PHE A 109 8.50 19.69 2.89
CA PHE A 109 9.76 18.98 2.67
C PHE A 109 9.49 17.70 1.88
N CYS A 110 10.10 17.58 0.71
CA CYS A 110 9.97 16.40 -0.14
C CYS A 110 11.27 16.13 -0.89
N VAL A 111 11.37 14.90 -1.41
CA VAL A 111 12.40 14.55 -2.39
C VAL A 111 11.83 14.91 -3.76
N TYR A 112 12.44 15.89 -4.42
CA TYR A 112 12.00 16.38 -5.73
C TYR A 112 13.10 16.20 -6.78
N LYS A 113 12.69 16.15 -8.05
CA LYS A 113 13.62 16.13 -9.19
C LYS A 113 13.74 17.52 -9.81
N THR A 114 14.94 17.88 -10.25
CA THR A 114 15.18 19.11 -11.02
C THR A 114 15.16 18.82 -12.52
N SER A 115 15.20 19.88 -13.32
CA SER A 115 15.33 19.80 -14.79
C SER A 115 16.65 19.21 -15.28
N ALA A 116 17.64 19.04 -14.40
CA ALA A 116 18.91 18.39 -14.71
C ALA A 116 18.80 16.85 -14.84
N CYS A 117 17.62 16.28 -14.62
CA CYS A 117 17.36 14.85 -14.74
C CYS A 117 17.37 14.41 -16.20
N ASP A 118 18.21 13.42 -16.53
CA ASP A 118 18.35 12.83 -17.87
C ASP A 118 17.48 11.57 -18.10
N ASP A 119 16.58 11.28 -17.15
CA ASP A 119 15.63 10.16 -17.20
C ASP A 119 16.28 8.76 -17.35
N CYS A 120 17.51 8.59 -16.87
CA CYS A 120 18.27 7.31 -16.87
C CYS A 120 17.65 6.12 -16.10
N ASP A 121 16.55 6.34 -15.35
CA ASP A 121 15.85 5.32 -14.54
C ASP A 121 16.67 4.62 -13.43
N ALA A 122 17.86 5.12 -13.09
CA ALA A 122 18.68 4.56 -12.00
C ALA A 122 17.95 4.58 -10.64
N CYS A 123 17.19 5.64 -10.37
CA CYS A 123 16.38 5.79 -9.15
C CYS A 123 15.30 4.70 -9.01
N LEU A 124 14.72 4.24 -10.12
CA LEU A 124 13.66 3.22 -10.12
C LEU A 124 14.18 1.85 -9.68
N ARG A 125 15.46 1.56 -9.91
CA ARG A 125 16.07 0.28 -9.53
C ARG A 125 16.30 0.20 -8.03
N LYS A 126 16.60 1.34 -7.39
CA LYS A 126 16.85 1.44 -5.95
C LYS A 126 15.56 1.59 -5.15
N CYS A 127 14.58 2.33 -5.65
CA CYS A 127 13.31 2.58 -4.96
C CYS A 127 12.48 1.28 -4.80
N GLU A 128 12.08 0.96 -3.57
CA GLU A 128 11.24 -0.21 -3.28
C GLU A 128 9.87 -0.12 -3.98
N MET A 129 9.32 1.10 -4.11
CA MET A 129 8.05 1.35 -4.79
C MET A 129 8.17 1.43 -6.32
N ARG A 130 9.39 1.45 -6.87
CA ARG A 130 9.68 1.70 -8.29
C ARG A 130 8.97 2.95 -8.83
N THR A 131 9.08 4.06 -8.13
CA THR A 131 8.53 5.37 -8.51
C THR A 131 9.64 6.41 -8.61
N ARG A 132 9.48 7.42 -9.47
CA ARG A 132 10.41 8.56 -9.50
C ARG A 132 10.02 9.59 -8.42
N PRO A 133 10.96 10.45 -7.98
CA PRO A 133 10.61 11.65 -7.22
C PRO A 133 9.54 12.47 -7.95
N ASP A 134 8.65 13.12 -7.20
CA ASP A 134 7.45 13.82 -7.70
C ASP A 134 6.33 12.95 -8.31
N GLU A 135 6.51 11.64 -8.50
CA GLU A 135 5.45 10.74 -8.99
C GLU A 135 4.54 10.22 -7.87
N ILE A 136 3.40 9.64 -8.29
CA ILE A 136 2.42 9.02 -7.39
C ILE A 136 3.02 7.77 -6.73
N ASN A 137 2.76 7.55 -5.44
CA ASN A 137 3.33 6.51 -4.58
C ASN A 137 4.82 6.68 -4.28
N CYS A 138 5.38 7.89 -4.41
CA CYS A 138 6.68 8.21 -3.84
C CYS A 138 6.54 8.48 -2.33
N THR A 139 7.24 7.70 -1.51
CA THR A 139 7.17 7.77 -0.04
C THR A 139 8.22 8.72 0.57
N ASN A 140 8.98 9.47 -0.24
CA ASN A 140 10.02 10.40 0.22
C ASN A 140 11.12 9.79 1.11
N TYR A 141 11.39 8.48 1.05
CA TYR A 141 12.48 7.85 1.83
C TYR A 141 13.89 8.36 1.48
N GLY A 142 14.09 8.90 0.28
CA GLY A 142 15.38 9.47 -0.12
C GLY A 142 16.44 8.46 -0.61
N ASP A 143 16.13 7.17 -0.70
CA ASP A 143 17.06 6.14 -1.20
C ASP A 143 17.67 6.45 -2.59
N CYS A 144 16.96 7.25 -3.40
CA CYS A 144 17.38 7.65 -4.73
C CYS A 144 18.39 8.80 -4.77
N LEU A 145 18.60 9.53 -3.66
CA LEU A 145 19.55 10.66 -3.58
C LEU A 145 20.97 10.24 -3.92
N ASN A 146 21.42 9.11 -3.36
CA ASN A 146 22.79 8.62 -3.49
C ASN A 146 23.09 7.88 -4.80
N VAL A 147 22.07 7.67 -5.65
CA VAL A 147 22.20 6.89 -6.90
C VAL A 147 22.18 7.79 -8.13
N CYS A 148 21.77 9.06 -7.99
CA CYS A 148 21.69 9.98 -9.11
C CYS A 148 23.07 10.48 -9.53
N HIS A 149 23.60 10.02 -10.67
CA HIS A 149 24.88 10.50 -11.20
C HIS A 149 24.84 11.99 -11.58
N ALA A 150 23.68 12.47 -12.03
CA ALA A 150 23.47 13.86 -12.43
C ALA A 150 23.23 14.81 -11.24
N ASN A 151 23.19 14.31 -9.99
CA ASN A 151 22.82 15.09 -8.79
C ASN A 151 21.52 15.92 -8.96
N ALA A 152 20.58 15.40 -9.76
CA ALA A 152 19.33 16.06 -10.11
C ALA A 152 18.21 15.84 -9.08
N ILE A 153 18.40 14.92 -8.13
CA ILE A 153 17.45 14.62 -7.05
C ILE A 153 17.90 15.35 -5.79
N LYS A 154 17.02 16.15 -5.19
CA LYS A 154 17.32 16.92 -3.98
C LYS A 154 16.25 16.74 -2.93
N PHE A 155 16.65 16.82 -1.66
CA PHE A 155 15.74 16.87 -0.52
C PHE A 155 15.59 18.31 -0.04
N GLY A 156 14.36 18.76 0.19
CA GLY A 156 14.09 20.06 0.77
C GLY A 156 12.75 20.62 0.33
N ARG A 157 12.62 21.95 0.43
CA ARG A 157 11.47 22.66 -0.11
C ARG A 157 11.63 22.83 -1.61
N LYS A 158 10.70 22.26 -2.38
CA LYS A 158 10.61 22.48 -3.82
C LYS A 158 10.33 23.97 -4.04
N LYS A 159 11.30 24.71 -4.60
CA LYS A 159 11.06 26.07 -5.09
C LYS A 159 10.21 25.91 -6.35
N SER A 160 8.98 26.41 -6.29
CA SER A 160 8.09 26.49 -7.44
C SER A 160 8.69 27.36 -8.53
#